data_AF-A0A8H6V5W2-F1
#
_entry.id   AF-A0A8H6V5W2-F1
#
_cell.length_a   1.000
_cell.length_b   1.000
_cell.length_c   1.000
_cell.angle_alpha   90.00
_cell.angle_beta   90.00
_cell.angle_gamma   90.00
#
_symmetry.space_group_name_H-M   'P 1'
#
loop_
_entity.id
_entity.type
_entity.pdbx_description
1 polymer ?
#
loop_
_entity_poly.entity_id
_entity_poly.type
_entity_poly.pdbx_seq_one_letter_code
_entity_poly.pdbx_strand_id
1 'polypeptide(L)'
;MEYIDDDYDLVDALNTPGIPDDERPILDPQISEEQLMFAYGQMADIILQLSKHTFTEIGCIARANEDDDFDGLWVVKHRPLTLNMNELVQVGIFPPHLLPDGPFPTSSSYYQALADMHMAHLVTQRNDAVDSAEDCRKKCIARFLFRKLSREGRFCK
;
A
#
# COMPACT_ATOMS: atom_id res chain seq x y z
N MET A 1 7.65 12.45 -4.45
CA MET A 1 8.74 11.61 -4.97
C MET A 1 9.31 12.33 -6.16
N GLU A 2 10.63 12.41 -6.25
CA GLU A 2 11.30 12.82 -7.48
C GLU A 2 11.13 11.71 -8.51
N TYR A 3 10.83 12.07 -9.75
CA TYR A 3 10.79 11.12 -10.85
C TYR A 3 12.23 10.68 -11.12
N ILE A 4 12.48 9.37 -11.10
CA ILE A 4 13.76 8.80 -11.51
C ILE A 4 13.60 8.45 -12.97
N ASP A 5 14.46 8.98 -13.82
CA ASP A 5 14.46 8.64 -15.24
C ASP A 5 15.04 7.23 -15.39
N ASP A 6 14.25 6.33 -15.96
CA ASP A 6 14.61 4.94 -16.22
C ASP A 6 14.21 4.53 -17.64
N ASP A 7 15.09 3.76 -18.29
CA ASP A 7 14.85 3.27 -19.66
C ASP A 7 13.90 2.05 -19.67
N TYR A 8 13.87 1.28 -18.57
CA TYR A 8 13.10 0.05 -18.40
C TYR A 8 12.86 -0.23 -16.91
N ASP A 9 11.72 -0.84 -16.59
CA ASP A 9 11.39 -1.26 -15.23
C ASP A 9 11.60 -2.77 -15.00
N LEU A 10 11.30 -3.23 -13.78
CA LEU A 10 11.42 -4.66 -13.44
C LEU A 10 10.41 -5.53 -14.20
N VAL A 11 9.23 -4.99 -14.52
CA VAL A 11 8.23 -5.71 -15.30
C VAL A 11 8.77 -5.95 -16.69
N ASP A 12 9.36 -4.95 -17.35
CA ASP A 12 9.98 -5.09 -18.68
C ASP A 12 11.03 -6.20 -18.72
N ALA A 13 11.85 -6.30 -17.66
CA ALA A 13 12.90 -7.31 -17.56
C ALA A 13 12.36 -8.74 -17.39
N LEU A 14 11.14 -8.91 -16.88
CA LEU A 14 10.54 -10.21 -16.55
C LEU A 14 9.42 -10.61 -17.51
N ASN A 15 8.84 -9.66 -18.24
CA ASN A 15 7.65 -9.88 -19.05
C ASN A 15 7.96 -10.67 -20.32
N THR A 16 6.96 -11.38 -20.84
CA THR A 16 7.05 -12.10 -22.11
C THR A 16 7.24 -11.09 -23.24
N PRO A 17 8.29 -11.23 -24.08
CA PRO A 17 8.55 -10.30 -25.16
C PRO A 17 7.34 -10.13 -26.10
N GLY A 18 7.01 -8.88 -26.43
CA GLY A 18 5.96 -8.53 -27.37
C GLY A 18 4.55 -8.44 -26.78
N ILE A 19 4.39 -8.64 -25.45
CA ILE A 19 3.16 -8.23 -24.76
C ILE A 19 3.15 -6.70 -24.67
N PRO A 20 2.12 -6.01 -25.18
CA PRO A 20 1.96 -4.57 -25.03
C PRO A 20 1.85 -4.13 -23.56
N ASP A 21 2.33 -2.92 -23.24
CA ASP A 21 2.33 -2.38 -21.86
C ASP A 21 0.92 -2.22 -21.27
N ASP A 22 -0.11 -2.06 -22.11
CA ASP A 22 -1.51 -1.98 -21.68
C ASP A 22 -2.15 -3.35 -21.40
N GLU A 23 -1.48 -4.43 -21.80
CA GLU A 23 -1.88 -5.79 -21.46
C GLU A 23 -1.27 -6.24 -20.14
N ARG A 24 -1.91 -7.24 -19.52
CA ARG A 24 -1.43 -7.79 -18.25
C ARG A 24 -0.06 -8.45 -18.47
N PRO A 25 0.98 -8.11 -17.69
CA PRO A 25 2.28 -8.75 -17.83
C PRO A 25 2.21 -10.25 -17.46
N ILE A 26 2.94 -11.05 -18.21
CA ILE A 26 3.09 -12.49 -18.06
C ILE A 26 4.58 -12.79 -18.01
N LEU A 27 5.05 -13.42 -16.93
CA LEU A 27 6.45 -13.84 -16.80
C LEU A 27 6.87 -14.65 -18.04
N ASP A 28 7.97 -14.25 -18.69
CA ASP A 28 8.48 -14.94 -19.87
C ASP A 28 8.78 -16.41 -19.55
N PRO A 29 8.08 -17.38 -20.16
CA PRO A 29 8.34 -18.80 -19.91
C PRO A 29 9.70 -19.27 -20.43
N GLN A 30 10.40 -18.46 -21.22
CA GLN A 30 11.75 -18.73 -21.74
C GLN A 30 12.85 -17.94 -21.01
N ILE A 31 12.51 -17.16 -19.97
CA ILE A 31 13.50 -16.45 -19.18
C ILE A 31 14.52 -17.43 -18.58
N SER A 32 15.79 -17.07 -18.60
CA SER A 32 16.80 -17.91 -17.98
C SER A 32 16.66 -17.89 -16.45
N GLU A 33 16.95 -19.03 -15.81
CA GLU A 33 16.97 -19.11 -14.35
C GLU A 33 17.95 -18.10 -13.73
N GLU A 34 19.07 -17.84 -14.41
CA GLU A 34 20.07 -16.85 -14.00
C GLU A 34 19.50 -15.43 -13.96
N GLN A 35 18.78 -15.01 -15.01
CA GLN A 35 18.13 -13.69 -15.07
C GLN A 35 17.05 -13.56 -14.00
N LEU A 36 16.24 -14.60 -13.83
CA LEU A 36 15.19 -14.63 -12.81
C LEU A 36 15.79 -14.50 -11.40
N MET A 37 16.82 -15.29 -11.11
CA MET A 37 17.51 -15.26 -9.82
C MET A 37 18.18 -13.91 -9.56
N PHE A 38 18.77 -13.29 -10.59
CA PHE A 38 19.35 -11.96 -10.48
C PHE A 38 18.29 -10.91 -10.10
N ALA A 39 17.19 -10.85 -10.84
CA ALA A 39 16.11 -9.90 -10.61
C ALA A 39 15.49 -10.05 -9.21
N TYR A 40 15.16 -11.28 -8.80
CA TYR A 40 14.66 -11.55 -7.46
C TYR A 40 15.71 -11.27 -6.37
N GLY A 41 16.99 -11.53 -6.65
CA GLY A 41 18.10 -11.21 -5.76
C GLY A 41 18.19 -9.71 -5.46
N GLN A 42 18.11 -8.87 -6.49
CA GLN A 42 18.12 -7.42 -6.31
C GLN A 42 16.93 -6.92 -5.47
N MET A 43 15.72 -7.44 -5.74
CA MET A 43 14.54 -7.11 -4.95
C MET A 43 14.67 -7.57 -3.49
N ALA A 44 15.21 -8.77 -3.27
CA ALA A 44 15.47 -9.28 -1.93
C ALA A 44 16.48 -8.40 -1.17
N ASP A 45 17.54 -7.94 -1.83
CA ASP A 45 18.54 -7.04 -1.26
C ASP A 45 17.93 -5.68 -0.88
N ILE A 46 17.06 -5.11 -1.72
CA ILE A 46 16.34 -3.87 -1.41
C ILE A 46 15.43 -4.07 -0.19
N ILE A 47 14.61 -5.12 -0.19
CA ILE A 47 13.71 -5.43 0.92
C ILE A 47 14.52 -5.65 2.22
N LEU A 48 15.66 -6.33 2.15
CA LEU A 48 16.55 -6.55 3.28
C LEU A 48 17.17 -5.25 3.81
N GLN A 49 17.52 -4.30 2.94
CA GLN A 49 17.99 -2.98 3.36
C GLN A 49 16.87 -2.19 4.04
N LEU A 50 15.67 -2.19 3.47
CA LEU A 50 14.50 -1.53 4.06
C LEU A 50 14.13 -2.14 5.42
N SER A 51 14.18 -3.47 5.57
CA SER A 51 13.79 -4.16 6.81
C SER A 51 14.70 -3.86 8.01
N LYS A 52 15.93 -3.37 7.77
CA LYS A 52 16.87 -2.99 8.85
C LYS A 52 16.45 -1.72 9.57
N HIS A 53 15.62 -0.90 8.94
CA HIS A 53 15.18 0.37 9.50
C HIS A 53 13.95 0.12 10.39
N THR A 54 14.00 0.65 11.61
CA THR A 54 12.89 0.55 12.55
C THR A 54 12.40 1.95 12.89
N PHE A 55 11.09 2.14 12.81
CA PHE A 55 10.42 3.37 13.19
C PHE A 55 9.43 3.07 14.31
N THR A 56 9.23 4.03 15.20
CA THR A 56 8.30 3.90 16.33
C THR A 56 6.84 3.97 15.91
N GLU A 57 6.57 4.53 14.74
CA GLU A 57 5.22 4.80 14.22
C GLU A 57 5.07 4.30 12.79
N ILE A 58 3.83 4.11 12.36
CA ILE A 58 3.49 3.75 10.98
C ILE A 58 3.11 5.03 10.24
N GLY A 59 3.92 5.44 9.28
CA GLY A 59 3.65 6.63 8.48
C GLY A 59 4.68 6.84 7.38
N CYS A 60 4.57 7.98 6.70
CA CYS A 60 5.55 8.40 5.71
C CYS A 60 6.70 9.16 6.40
N ILE A 61 7.93 8.84 5.99
CA ILE A 61 9.14 9.45 6.52
C ILE A 61 9.46 10.76 5.82
N ALA A 62 10.05 11.68 6.56
CA ALA A 62 10.64 12.90 6.04
C ALA A 62 11.87 13.25 6.89
N ARG A 63 12.74 14.14 6.37
CA ARG A 63 13.85 14.68 7.14
C ARG A 63 13.30 15.41 8.37
N ALA A 64 13.92 15.21 9.53
CA ALA A 64 13.51 15.88 10.76
C ALA A 64 13.57 17.40 10.60
N ASN A 65 14.69 17.89 10.09
CA ASN A 65 14.88 19.26 9.67
C ASN A 65 15.05 19.33 8.13
N GLU A 66 14.15 20.01 7.44
CA GLU A 66 14.18 20.13 5.98
C GLU A 66 15.19 21.20 5.51
N ASP A 67 15.52 22.15 6.38
CA ASP A 67 16.41 23.28 6.08
C ASP A 67 17.88 23.01 6.44
N ASP A 68 18.17 21.89 7.11
CA ASP A 68 19.52 21.51 7.51
C ASP A 68 20.00 20.31 6.70
N ASP A 69 20.73 20.59 5.61
CA ASP A 69 21.27 19.57 4.72
C ASP A 69 22.23 18.57 5.39
N PHE A 70 22.78 18.90 6.56
CA PHE A 70 23.67 18.02 7.31
C PHE A 70 22.92 17.13 8.32
N ASP A 71 21.65 17.40 8.60
CA ASP A 71 20.81 16.53 9.42
C ASP A 71 20.33 15.33 8.60
N GLY A 72 20.97 14.19 8.83
CA GLY A 72 20.61 12.89 8.25
C GLY A 72 19.50 12.16 9.01
N LEU A 73 18.85 12.81 9.98
CA LEU A 73 17.79 12.21 10.78
C LEU A 73 16.48 12.11 9.99
N TRP A 74 16.01 10.89 9.77
CA TRP A 74 14.70 10.60 9.20
C TRP A 74 13.71 10.26 10.30
N VAL A 75 12.54 10.90 10.27
CA VAL A 75 11.45 10.67 11.23
C VAL A 75 10.14 10.45 10.50
N VAL A 76 9.21 9.78 11.14
CA VAL A 76 7.84 9.64 10.62
C VAL A 76 7.11 10.97 10.86
N LYS A 77 6.69 11.65 9.78
CA LYS A 77 6.01 12.97 9.88
C LYS A 77 4.56 12.94 9.40
N HIS A 78 4.26 12.11 8.40
CA HIS A 78 2.99 12.18 7.69
C HIS A 78 2.27 10.84 7.71
N ARG A 79 0.99 10.84 7.31
CA ARG A 79 0.21 9.61 7.11
C ARG A 79 0.95 8.62 6.19
N PRO A 80 0.73 7.30 6.37
CA PRO A 80 1.28 6.33 5.44
C PRO A 80 0.69 6.54 4.04
N LEU A 81 1.53 6.36 3.02
CA LEU A 81 1.11 6.40 1.61
C LEU A 81 0.98 4.96 1.12
N THR A 82 -0.19 4.37 1.33
CA THR A 82 -0.46 2.99 0.91
C THR A 82 -1.13 2.93 -0.45
N LEU A 83 -0.88 1.87 -1.21
CA LEU A 83 -1.58 1.60 -2.47
C LEU A 83 -3.10 1.64 -2.27
N ASN A 84 -3.61 1.02 -1.20
CA ASN A 84 -5.03 1.02 -0.87
C ASN A 84 -5.60 2.44 -0.68
N MET A 85 -4.89 3.34 0.03
CA MET A 85 -5.34 4.73 0.17
C MET A 85 -5.35 5.48 -1.16
N ASN A 86 -4.36 5.22 -2.02
CA ASN A 86 -4.30 5.80 -3.35
C ASN A 86 -5.46 5.31 -4.23
N GLU A 87 -5.70 4.00 -4.29
CA GLU A 87 -6.80 3.38 -5.05
C GLU A 87 -8.18 3.84 -4.56
N LEU A 88 -8.38 3.94 -3.24
CA LEU A 88 -9.62 4.48 -2.67
C LEU A 88 -9.96 5.86 -3.24
N VAL A 89 -8.96 6.75 -3.33
CA VAL A 89 -9.15 8.10 -3.87
C VAL A 89 -9.28 8.10 -5.39
N GLN A 90 -8.40 7.37 -6.09
CA GLN A 90 -8.33 7.40 -7.56
C GLN A 90 -9.54 6.73 -8.22
N VAL A 91 -9.97 5.57 -7.73
CA VAL A 91 -11.00 4.75 -8.37
C VAL A 91 -12.17 4.41 -7.44
N GLY A 92 -11.99 4.50 -6.12
CA GLY A 92 -13.02 4.16 -5.12
C GLY A 92 -14.03 5.26 -4.81
N ILE A 93 -13.91 6.45 -5.41
CA ILE A 93 -14.76 7.62 -5.11
C ILE A 93 -14.74 7.94 -3.60
N PHE A 94 -13.62 7.65 -2.93
CA PHE A 94 -13.44 7.93 -1.52
C PHE A 94 -13.07 9.41 -1.32
N PRO A 95 -13.78 10.17 -0.48
CA PRO A 95 -13.45 11.57 -0.24
C PRO A 95 -12.05 11.71 0.40
N PRO A 96 -11.10 12.45 -0.21
CA PRO A 96 -9.72 12.53 0.29
C PRO A 96 -9.60 13.06 1.72
N HIS A 97 -10.51 13.93 2.15
CA HIS A 97 -10.56 14.50 3.50
C HIS A 97 -11.00 13.50 4.58
N LEU A 98 -11.44 12.29 4.20
CA LEU A 98 -11.73 11.20 5.12
C LEU A 98 -10.52 10.25 5.29
N LEU A 99 -9.43 10.50 4.58
CA LEU A 99 -8.18 9.78 4.83
C LEU A 99 -7.60 10.22 6.19
N PRO A 100 -6.86 9.35 6.88
CA PRO A 100 -6.15 9.72 8.10
C PRO A 100 -5.13 10.83 7.82
N ASP A 101 -5.04 11.84 8.68
CA ASP A 101 -4.18 13.00 8.45
C ASP A 101 -2.73 12.85 8.96
N GLY A 102 -2.46 11.85 9.81
CA GLY A 102 -1.17 11.69 10.48
C GLY A 102 -0.68 10.24 10.55
N PRO A 103 0.52 10.04 11.11
CA PRO A 103 1.05 8.71 11.38
C PRO A 103 0.27 8.01 12.50
N PHE A 104 0.52 6.72 12.63
CA PHE A 104 -0.09 5.86 13.64
C PHE A 104 0.93 5.41 14.67
N PRO A 105 0.76 5.77 15.96
CA PRO A 105 1.69 5.38 17.02
C PRO A 105 1.75 3.87 17.27
N THR A 106 0.70 3.15 16.87
CA THR A 106 0.60 1.71 17.08
C THR A 106 -0.05 1.01 15.89
N SER A 107 0.28 -0.26 15.71
CA SER A 107 -0.42 -1.16 14.78
C SER A 107 -1.94 -1.22 15.07
N SER A 108 -2.33 -1.19 16.36
CA SER A 108 -3.75 -1.17 16.75
C SER A 108 -4.47 0.08 16.23
N SER A 109 -3.88 1.28 16.42
CA SER A 109 -4.44 2.53 15.88
C SER A 109 -4.54 2.53 14.36
N TYR A 110 -3.55 1.93 13.68
CA TYR A 110 -3.56 1.77 12.23
C TYR A 110 -4.70 0.85 11.75
N TYR A 111 -4.87 -0.33 12.37
CA TYR A 111 -5.95 -1.25 12.00
C TYR A 111 -7.34 -0.67 12.29
N GLN A 112 -7.49 0.12 13.35
CA GLN A 112 -8.75 0.79 13.65
C GLN A 112 -9.07 1.83 12.58
N ALA A 113 -8.09 2.63 12.15
CA ALA A 113 -8.25 3.57 11.04
C ALA A 113 -8.56 2.87 9.72
N LEU A 114 -7.90 1.74 9.42
CA LEU A 114 -8.25 0.89 8.27
C LEU A 114 -9.71 0.42 8.33
N ALA A 115 -10.16 -0.03 9.50
CA ALA A 115 -11.53 -0.48 9.68
C ALA A 115 -12.55 0.65 9.50
N ASP A 116 -12.24 1.84 10.01
CA ASP A 116 -13.09 3.03 9.84
C ASP A 116 -13.12 3.50 8.38
N MET A 117 -11.98 3.49 7.67
CA MET A 117 -11.92 3.75 6.22
C MET A 117 -12.76 2.73 5.42
N HIS A 118 -12.71 1.44 5.76
CA HIS A 118 -13.55 0.44 5.09
C HIS A 118 -15.05 0.71 5.26
N MET A 119 -15.46 1.20 6.43
CA MET A 119 -16.85 1.58 6.69
C MET A 119 -17.23 2.87 5.95
N ALA A 120 -16.36 3.88 5.97
CA ALA A 120 -16.56 5.12 5.23
C ALA A 120 -16.69 4.85 3.72
N HIS A 121 -15.80 4.02 3.17
CA HIS A 121 -15.84 3.62 1.77
C HIS A 121 -17.16 2.94 1.41
N LEU A 122 -17.66 2.01 2.25
CA LEU A 122 -18.96 1.38 2.03
C LEU A 122 -20.11 2.38 1.96
N VAL A 123 -20.06 3.47 2.72
CA VAL A 123 -21.08 4.53 2.73
C VAL A 123 -20.95 5.45 1.53
N THR A 124 -19.73 5.75 1.09
CA THR A 124 -19.46 6.71 0.00
C THR A 124 -19.56 6.06 -1.38
N GLN A 125 -19.39 4.74 -1.48
CA GLN A 125 -19.46 4.01 -2.74
C GLN A 125 -20.92 3.87 -3.22
N ARG A 126 -21.32 4.73 -4.16
CA ARG A 126 -22.71 4.83 -4.63
C ARG A 126 -23.07 3.87 -5.77
N ASN A 127 -22.12 3.56 -6.66
CA ASN A 127 -22.35 2.79 -7.88
C ASN A 127 -21.53 1.50 -7.85
N ASP A 128 -22.08 0.42 -8.43
CA ASP A 128 -21.42 -0.86 -8.69
C ASP A 128 -20.66 -1.47 -7.50
N ALA A 129 -21.07 -1.11 -6.27
CA ALA A 129 -20.44 -1.59 -5.05
C ALA A 129 -20.85 -3.03 -4.72
N VAL A 130 -22.03 -3.44 -5.16
CA VAL A 130 -22.66 -4.71 -4.81
C VAL A 130 -23.40 -5.31 -6.00
N ASP A 131 -23.23 -6.61 -6.23
CA ASP A 131 -23.86 -7.31 -7.35
C ASP A 131 -25.26 -7.85 -6.98
N SER A 132 -25.50 -8.04 -5.67
CA SER A 132 -26.76 -8.56 -5.14
C SER A 132 -26.94 -8.22 -3.66
N ALA A 133 -28.14 -8.46 -3.12
CA ALA A 133 -28.40 -8.32 -1.69
C ALA A 133 -27.54 -9.27 -0.83
N GLU A 134 -27.23 -10.46 -1.34
CA GLU A 134 -26.36 -11.41 -0.65
C GLU A 134 -24.91 -10.93 -0.62
N ASP A 135 -24.40 -10.45 -1.76
CA ASP A 135 -23.06 -9.85 -1.87
C ASP A 135 -22.93 -8.63 -0.94
N CYS A 136 -23.91 -7.73 -0.95
CA CYS A 136 -23.99 -6.59 -0.03
C CYS A 136 -23.89 -7.06 1.43
N ARG A 137 -24.68 -8.07 1.82
CA ARG A 137 -24.66 -8.61 3.19
C ARG A 137 -23.29 -9.19 3.56
N LYS A 138 -22.66 -9.96 2.66
CA LYS A 138 -21.32 -10.53 2.87
C LYS A 138 -20.28 -9.43 3.05
N LYS A 139 -20.25 -8.44 2.15
CA LYS A 139 -19.36 -7.26 2.20
C LYS A 139 -19.55 -6.44 3.47
N CYS A 140 -20.79 -6.25 3.92
CA CYS A 140 -21.09 -5.59 5.19
C CYS A 140 -20.57 -6.39 6.39
N ILE A 141 -20.94 -7.67 6.48
CA ILE A 141 -20.55 -8.55 7.61
C ILE A 141 -19.03 -8.62 7.73
N ALA A 142 -18.31 -8.81 6.62
CA ALA A 142 -16.85 -8.87 6.62
C ALA A 142 -16.21 -7.61 7.21
N ARG A 143 -16.70 -6.42 6.82
CA ARG A 143 -16.20 -5.13 7.35
C ARG A 143 -16.53 -4.95 8.84
N PHE A 144 -17.73 -5.32 9.27
CA PHE A 144 -18.11 -5.26 10.68
C PHE A 144 -17.29 -6.24 11.54
N LEU A 145 -17.05 -7.46 11.05
CA LEU A 145 -16.19 -8.43 11.73
C LEU A 145 -14.75 -7.92 11.82
N PHE A 146 -14.19 -7.38 10.73
CA PHE A 146 -12.87 -6.77 10.74
C PHE A 146 -12.78 -5.64 11.77
N ARG A 147 -13.76 -4.73 11.77
CA ARG A 147 -13.82 -3.62 12.75
C ARG A 147 -13.94 -4.10 14.18
N LYS A 148 -14.73 -5.13 14.44
CA LYS A 148 -14.86 -5.75 15.77
C LYS A 148 -13.52 -6.32 16.22
N LEU A 149 -12.88 -7.16 15.40
CA LEU A 149 -11.59 -7.79 15.70
C LEU A 149 -10.48 -6.75 15.92
N SER A 150 -10.48 -5.69 15.13
CA SER A 150 -9.54 -4.57 15.29
C SER A 150 -9.71 -3.85 16.63
N ARG A 151 -10.95 -3.55 17.03
CA ARG A 151 -11.25 -2.93 18.34
C ARG A 151 -10.94 -3.83 19.52
N GLU A 152 -11.08 -5.14 19.35
CA GLU A 152 -10.69 -6.15 20.34
C GLU A 152 -9.17 -6.40 20.37
N GLY A 153 -8.38 -5.69 19.56
CA GLY A 153 -6.92 -5.83 19.50
C GLY A 153 -6.46 -7.17 18.90
N ARG A 154 -7.32 -7.90 18.20
CA ARG A 154 -7.04 -9.27 17.73
C ARG A 154 -5.98 -9.38 16.62
N PHE A 155 -5.60 -8.24 16.03
CA PHE A 155 -4.57 -8.16 14.98
C PHE A 155 -3.18 -7.76 15.51
N CYS A 156 -3.07 -7.46 16.79
CA CYS A 156 -1.83 -7.01 17.42
C CYS A 156 -1.57 -7.89 18.64
N LYS A 157 -0.35 -8.38 18.80
CA LYS A 157 0.08 -9.07 20.02
C LYS A 157 0.65 -8.07 21.01
#